data_AF-A0A453CT30-F1
#
_entry.id   AF-A0A453CT30-F1
#
_cell.length_a   1.000
_cell.length_b   1.000
_cell.length_c   1.000
_cell.angle_alpha   90.00
_cell.angle_beta   90.00
_cell.angle_gamma   90.00
#
_symmetry.space_group_name_H-M   'P 1'
#
loop_
_entity.id
_entity.type
_entity.pdbx_description
1 polymer ?
#
loop_
_entity_poly.entity_id
_entity_poly.type
_entity_poly.pdbx_seq_one_letter_code
_entity_poly.pdbx_strand_id
1 'polypeptide(L)'
;MLPEVRESDFRKGSQWFSVKRQHALMTIADSLYYTKFKLYCKPGMEGGRNCYADEHYMPTLFNMMDPNGIANWSVTHVDWSEGKWHPKAYRAQDVTYGLLKNITSIDMSHHVTSDSKVSVSVSLSVCLFVCVCVSLSQCFAFTFT
;
A
#
# COMPACT_ATOMS: atom_id res chain seq x y z
N MET A 1 29.41 -6.42 0.50
CA MET A 1 28.82 -5.07 0.40
C MET A 1 27.78 -4.96 1.50
N LEU A 2 27.74 -3.86 2.25
CA LEU A 2 26.71 -3.64 3.26
C LEU A 2 25.39 -3.23 2.57
N PRO A 3 24.21 -3.56 3.12
CA PRO A 3 22.95 -3.17 2.52
C PRO A 3 22.73 -1.66 2.59
N GLU A 4 22.23 -1.07 1.51
CA GLU A 4 21.92 0.38 1.45
C GLU A 4 20.71 0.76 2.32
N VAL A 5 19.86 -0.21 2.65
CA VAL A 5 18.68 -0.06 3.51
C VAL A 5 18.88 -0.90 4.75
N ARG A 6 18.72 -0.31 5.93
CA ARG A 6 18.73 -1.05 7.20
C ARG A 6 17.42 -1.79 7.35
N GLU A 7 17.45 -2.94 8.02
CA GLU A 7 16.24 -3.70 8.33
C GLU A 7 15.19 -2.87 9.08
N SER A 8 15.62 -1.99 9.99
CA SER A 8 14.76 -1.08 10.75
C SER A 8 13.97 -0.09 9.89
N ASP A 9 14.47 0.22 8.69
CA ASP A 9 13.88 1.18 7.76
C ASP A 9 13.06 0.50 6.68
N PHE A 10 13.20 -0.81 6.53
CA PHE A 10 12.49 -1.59 5.54
C PHE A 10 10.99 -1.59 5.85
N ARG A 11 10.17 -1.20 4.87
CA ARG A 11 8.71 -1.13 4.99
C ARG A 11 8.05 -1.92 3.88
N LYS A 12 6.84 -2.41 4.17
CA LYS A 12 5.90 -2.98 3.21
C LYS A 12 4.64 -2.12 3.22
N GLY A 13 4.08 -1.87 2.04
CA GLY A 13 2.85 -1.11 1.87
C GLY A 13 2.02 -1.62 0.70
N SER A 14 1.05 -0.80 0.30
CA SER A 14 0.19 -1.04 -0.87
C SER A 14 0.93 -0.66 -2.15
N GLN A 15 0.63 -1.39 -3.23
CA GLN A 15 1.01 -1.00 -4.59
C GLN A 15 0.30 0.30 -5.03
N TRP A 16 -0.86 0.60 -4.44
CA TRP A 16 -1.65 1.81 -4.71
C TRP A 16 -1.38 2.87 -3.65
N PHE A 17 -1.05 4.07 -4.10
CA PHE A 17 -0.71 5.18 -3.23
C PHE A 17 -1.16 6.52 -3.80
N SER A 18 -1.25 7.52 -2.94
CA SER A 18 -1.39 8.93 -3.32
C SER A 18 -0.17 9.69 -2.82
N VAL A 19 0.39 10.56 -3.66
CA VAL A 19 1.64 11.27 -3.36
C VAL A 19 1.48 12.77 -3.53
N LYS A 20 2.13 13.52 -2.63
CA LYS A 20 2.33 14.97 -2.78
C LYS A 20 3.42 15.22 -3.82
N ARG A 21 3.40 16.39 -4.46
CA ARG A 21 4.41 16.81 -5.44
C ARG A 21 5.84 16.65 -4.94
N GLN A 22 6.12 16.99 -3.68
CA GLN A 22 7.46 16.86 -3.09
C GLN A 22 7.97 15.40 -3.12
N HIS A 23 7.12 14.44 -2.75
CA HIS A 23 7.47 13.01 -2.74
C HIS A 23 7.63 12.47 -4.15
N ALA A 24 6.80 12.93 -5.10
CA ALA A 24 6.95 12.57 -6.51
C ALA A 24 8.31 13.02 -7.08
N LEU A 25 8.79 14.22 -6.72
CA LEU A 25 10.12 14.68 -7.11
C LEU A 25 11.23 13.83 -6.50
N MET A 26 11.10 13.42 -5.23
CA MET A 26 12.05 12.50 -4.59
C MET A 26 12.15 11.18 -5.34
N THR A 27 11.02 10.59 -5.75
CA THR A 27 11.00 9.35 -6.54
C THR A 27 11.72 9.53 -7.88
N ILE A 28 11.41 10.60 -8.62
CA ILE A 28 11.98 10.82 -9.96
C ILE A 28 13.50 11.05 -9.87
N ALA A 29 13.97 11.69 -8.80
CA ALA A 29 15.39 11.94 -8.57
C ALA A 29 16.15 10.70 -8.08
N ASP A 30 15.47 9.66 -7.57
CA ASP A 30 16.13 8.48 -7.04
C ASP A 30 16.54 7.49 -8.13
N SER A 31 17.84 7.25 -8.24
CA SER A 31 18.41 6.18 -9.06
C SER A 31 19.02 5.04 -8.24
N LEU A 32 19.25 5.25 -6.95
CA LEU A 32 19.98 4.31 -6.10
C LEU A 32 19.03 3.25 -5.52
N TYR A 33 18.03 3.69 -4.75
CA TYR A 33 17.19 2.78 -3.98
C TYR A 33 16.30 1.96 -4.90
N TYR A 34 15.63 2.60 -5.87
CA TYR A 34 14.80 1.88 -6.84
C TYR A 34 15.58 0.76 -7.55
N THR A 35 16.83 1.03 -7.95
CA THR A 35 17.68 0.03 -8.63
C THR A 35 17.97 -1.16 -7.71
N LYS A 36 18.23 -0.93 -6.43
CA LYS A 36 18.46 -2.00 -5.45
C LYS A 36 17.20 -2.85 -5.26
N PHE A 37 16.04 -2.22 -5.08
CA PHE A 37 14.77 -2.95 -4.99
C PHE A 37 14.49 -3.76 -6.25
N LYS A 38 14.67 -3.17 -7.44
CA LYS A 38 14.46 -3.85 -8.72
C LYS A 38 15.37 -5.07 -8.91
N LEU A 39 16.63 -4.99 -8.47
CA LEU A 39 17.60 -6.06 -8.61
C LEU A 39 17.43 -7.17 -7.57
N TYR A 40 17.17 -6.82 -6.31
CA TYR A 40 17.25 -7.77 -5.19
C TYR A 40 15.91 -8.21 -4.63
N CYS A 41 14.83 -7.43 -4.79
CA CYS A 41 13.50 -7.91 -4.39
C CYS A 41 12.92 -8.85 -5.45
N LYS A 42 12.83 -10.12 -5.08
CA LYS A 42 12.34 -11.20 -5.91
C LYS A 42 11.32 -12.06 -5.15
N PRO A 43 10.41 -12.75 -5.85
CA PRO A 43 9.65 -13.83 -5.25
C PRO A 43 10.56 -15.01 -4.86
N GLY A 44 10.17 -15.78 -3.84
CA GLY A 44 10.85 -17.02 -3.47
C GLY A 44 12.29 -16.84 -3.00
N MET A 45 12.61 -15.75 -2.30
CA MET A 45 13.91 -15.57 -1.65
C MET A 45 14.13 -16.62 -0.55
N GLU A 46 15.34 -16.67 -0.01
CA GLU A 46 15.71 -17.57 1.09
C GLU A 46 14.68 -17.55 2.24
N GLY A 47 14.25 -18.74 2.64
CA GLY A 47 13.18 -18.93 3.62
C GLY A 47 11.76 -18.77 3.07
N GLY A 48 11.57 -18.78 1.74
CA GLY A 48 10.26 -18.65 1.10
C GLY A 48 9.68 -17.22 1.16
N ARG A 49 10.52 -16.23 1.48
CA ARG A 49 10.10 -14.84 1.60
C ARG A 49 9.90 -14.22 0.22
N ASN A 50 8.82 -13.48 0.05
CA ASN A 50 8.57 -12.72 -1.17
C ASN A 50 8.89 -11.25 -0.93
N CYS A 51 9.67 -10.66 -1.82
CA CYS A 51 9.82 -9.21 -1.90
C CYS A 51 9.44 -8.72 -3.29
N TYR A 52 8.57 -7.71 -3.34
CA TYR A 52 8.16 -7.05 -4.57
C TYR A 52 8.50 -5.56 -4.50
N ALA A 53 9.20 -5.04 -5.52
CA ALA A 53 9.70 -3.67 -5.49
C ALA A 53 8.58 -2.63 -5.40
N ASP A 54 7.46 -2.86 -6.06
CA ASP A 54 6.27 -2.00 -6.05
C ASP A 54 5.55 -1.94 -4.70
N GLU A 55 5.67 -2.96 -3.85
CA GLU A 55 5.12 -2.97 -2.49
C GLU A 55 6.09 -2.39 -1.43
N HIS A 56 7.40 -2.40 -1.70
CA HIS A 56 8.41 -2.11 -0.67
C HIS A 56 9.23 -0.83 -0.93
N TYR A 57 9.48 -0.45 -2.18
CA TYR A 57 10.37 0.66 -2.52
C TYR A 57 9.85 2.00 -1.97
N MET A 58 8.64 2.40 -2.38
CA MET A 58 8.07 3.70 -2.01
C MET A 58 7.89 3.86 -0.49
N PRO A 59 7.29 2.89 0.23
CA PRO A 59 7.15 2.99 1.68
C PRO A 59 8.50 3.08 2.39
N THR A 60 9.51 2.35 1.93
CA THR A 60 10.86 2.38 2.51
C THR A 60 11.54 3.72 2.25
N LEU A 61 11.54 4.19 0.99
CA LEU A 61 12.17 5.45 0.61
C LEU A 61 11.59 6.61 1.41
N PHE A 62 10.26 6.72 1.51
CA PHE A 62 9.66 7.83 2.23
C PHE A 62 9.81 7.72 3.75
N ASN A 63 9.79 6.51 4.33
CA ASN A 63 10.11 6.33 5.75
C ASN A 63 11.56 6.77 6.08
N MET A 64 12.50 6.57 5.15
CA MET A 64 13.89 7.02 5.34
C MET A 64 14.07 8.52 5.13
N MET A 65 13.37 9.11 4.14
CA MET A 65 13.61 10.48 3.70
C MET A 65 12.70 11.53 4.36
N ASP A 66 11.44 11.19 4.61
CA ASP A 66 10.44 12.10 5.21
C ASP A 66 9.39 11.31 6.05
N PRO A 67 9.80 10.70 7.18
CA PRO A 67 8.91 9.87 7.99
C PRO A 67 7.72 10.64 8.60
N ASN A 68 7.84 11.95 8.75
CA ASN A 68 6.76 12.80 9.28
C ASN A 68 5.85 13.36 8.17
N GLY A 69 6.26 13.28 6.91
CA GLY A 69 5.49 13.75 5.75
C GLY A 69 4.55 12.71 5.15
N ILE A 70 4.59 11.47 5.64
CA ILE A 70 3.76 10.35 5.21
C ILE A 70 2.62 10.03 6.20
N ALA A 71 1.56 9.41 5.67
CA ALA A 71 0.49 8.85 6.48
C ALA A 71 0.62 7.32 6.50
N ASN A 72 0.26 6.70 7.63
CA ASN A 72 0.22 5.25 7.77
C ASN A 72 -1.09 4.63 7.22
N TRP A 73 -1.82 5.37 6.38
CA TRP A 73 -3.07 4.95 5.76
C TRP A 73 -3.15 5.45 4.32
N SER A 74 -4.01 4.83 3.51
CA SER A 74 -4.23 5.20 2.11
C SER A 74 -5.70 5.55 1.85
N VAL A 75 -5.95 6.29 0.77
CA VAL A 75 -7.31 6.57 0.25
C VAL A 75 -7.86 5.44 -0.64
N THR A 76 -7.29 4.24 -0.53
CA THR A 76 -7.74 3.07 -1.30
C THR A 76 -8.35 2.04 -0.36
N HIS A 77 -9.53 1.54 -0.72
CA HIS A 77 -10.18 0.45 0.00
C HIS A 77 -9.75 -0.88 -0.63
N VAL A 78 -9.30 -1.80 0.22
CA VAL A 78 -8.91 -3.15 -0.18
C VAL A 78 -9.53 -4.15 0.79
N ASP A 79 -10.05 -5.24 0.24
CA ASP A 79 -10.67 -6.31 1.03
C ASP A 79 -9.78 -7.56 0.99
N TRP A 80 -9.13 -7.84 2.13
CA TRP A 80 -8.27 -9.00 2.33
C TRP A 80 -8.96 -10.16 3.06
N SER A 81 -10.29 -10.11 3.23
CA SER A 81 -11.04 -11.12 3.98
C SER A 81 -10.89 -12.55 3.43
N GLU A 82 -10.51 -12.69 2.16
CA GLU A 82 -10.27 -13.99 1.51
C GLU A 82 -8.91 -14.62 1.85
N GLY A 83 -7.95 -13.87 2.43
CA GLY A 83 -6.64 -14.40 2.82
C GLY A 83 -5.77 -14.91 1.66
N LYS A 84 -6.05 -14.48 0.43
CA LYS A 84 -5.30 -14.86 -0.78
C LYS A 84 -4.09 -13.95 -1.00
N TRP A 85 -3.27 -14.30 -1.99
CA TRP A 85 -2.14 -13.47 -2.49
C TRP A 85 -2.57 -12.11 -3.06
N HIS A 86 -3.85 -11.97 -3.42
CA HIS A 86 -4.43 -10.75 -3.96
C HIS A 86 -5.73 -10.42 -3.19
N PRO A 87 -6.07 -9.14 -3.04
CA PRO A 87 -7.32 -8.74 -2.42
C PRO A 87 -8.51 -9.20 -3.26
N LYS A 88 -9.69 -9.26 -2.65
CA LYS A 88 -10.94 -9.62 -3.30
C LYS A 88 -11.17 -8.73 -4.53
N ALA A 89 -11.41 -9.37 -5.67
CA ALA A 89 -11.84 -8.68 -6.88
C ALA A 89 -13.35 -8.47 -6.84
N TYR A 90 -13.79 -7.21 -6.88
CA TYR A 90 -15.20 -6.86 -7.00
C TYR A 90 -15.67 -7.00 -8.46
N ARG A 91 -16.81 -7.67 -8.66
CA ARG A 91 -17.54 -7.72 -9.93
C ARG A 91 -18.69 -6.71 -9.92
N ALA A 92 -19.29 -6.47 -11.08
CA ALA A 92 -20.41 -5.53 -11.21
C ALA A 92 -21.55 -5.80 -10.20
N GLN A 93 -21.87 -7.08 -9.95
CA GLN A 93 -22.88 -7.49 -8.98
C GLN A 93 -22.52 -7.19 -7.52
N ASP A 94 -21.22 -7.07 -7.20
CA ASP A 94 -20.76 -6.79 -5.84
C ASP A 94 -20.83 -5.29 -5.51
N VAL A 95 -20.84 -4.43 -6.53
CA VAL A 95 -20.93 -2.96 -6.38
C VAL A 95 -22.38 -2.57 -6.08
N THR A 96 -22.73 -2.68 -4.80
CA THR A 96 -24.05 -2.33 -4.28
C THR A 96 -24.01 -1.03 -3.49
N TYR A 97 -25.15 -0.36 -3.36
CA TYR A 97 -25.26 0.81 -2.47
C TYR A 97 -24.85 0.48 -1.02
N GLY A 98 -25.16 -0.72 -0.54
CA GLY A 98 -24.74 -1.19 0.79
C GLY A 98 -23.23 -1.27 0.92
N LEU A 99 -22.54 -1.83 -0.09
CA LEU A 99 -21.07 -1.85 -0.11
C LEU A 99 -20.49 -0.43 -0.07
N LEU A 100 -20.96 0.46 -0.93
CA LEU A 100 -20.46 1.83 -1.00
C LEU A 100 -20.66 2.57 0.32
N LYS A 101 -21.86 2.45 0.91
CA LYS A 101 -22.18 3.05 2.22
C LYS A 101 -21.25 2.52 3.31
N ASN A 102 -20.99 1.22 3.34
CA ASN A 102 -20.09 0.62 4.32
C ASN A 102 -18.67 1.17 4.17
N ILE A 103 -18.14 1.23 2.94
CA ILE A 103 -16.79 1.75 2.70
C ILE A 103 -16.70 3.22 3.12
N THR A 104 -17.72 4.03 2.86
CA THR A 104 -17.75 5.45 3.27
C THR A 104 -17.84 5.67 4.78
N SER A 105 -18.27 4.66 5.54
CA SER A 105 -18.37 4.73 7.00
C SER A 105 -17.13 4.20 7.74
N ILE A 106 -16.09 3.77 7.04
CA ILE A 106 -14.87 3.24 7.66
C ILE A 106 -14.10 4.39 8.33
N ASP A 107 -13.91 4.28 9.64
CA ASP A 107 -13.08 5.16 10.47
C ASP A 107 -11.78 4.49 10.95
N MET A 108 -11.69 3.16 10.80
CA MET A 108 -10.51 2.36 11.15
C MET A 108 -10.11 1.43 9.99
N SER A 109 -8.85 1.52 9.57
CA SER A 109 -8.24 0.57 8.64
C SER A 109 -7.49 -0.52 9.39
N HIS A 110 -7.73 -1.79 9.02
CA HIS A 110 -7.01 -2.94 9.58
C HIS A 110 -5.99 -3.45 8.57
N HIS A 111 -4.71 -3.44 8.95
CA HIS A 111 -3.63 -4.03 8.19
C HIS A 111 -3.29 -5.41 8.72
N VAL A 112 -3.44 -6.42 7.87
CA VAL A 112 -2.99 -7.78 8.19
C VAL A 112 -1.48 -7.85 7.96
N THR A 113 -0.72 -8.25 8.97
CA THR A 113 0.73 -8.41 8.89
C THR A 113 1.11 -9.89 9.03
N SER A 114 2.31 -10.22 8.55
CA SER A 114 2.93 -11.53 8.77
C SER A 114 3.60 -11.66 10.14
N ASP A 115 3.52 -10.63 10.98
CA ASP A 115 4.17 -10.60 12.29
C ASP A 115 3.32 -11.34 13.33
N SER A 116 3.89 -11.57 14.52
CA SER A 116 3.17 -12.16 15.66
C SER A 116 1.90 -11.40 16.02
N LYS A 117 1.88 -10.07 15.78
CA LYS A 117 0.67 -9.25 15.84
C LYS A 117 0.01 -9.19 14.46
N VAL A 118 -0.93 -10.09 14.24
CA VAL A 118 -1.59 -10.33 12.94
C VAL A 118 -2.33 -9.11 12.39
N SER A 119 -2.82 -8.19 13.23
CA SER A 119 -3.53 -6.99 12.77
C SER A 119 -3.09 -5.71 13.46
N VAL A 120 -2.94 -4.65 12.66
CA VAL A 120 -2.68 -3.28 13.12
C VAL A 120 -3.83 -2.40 12.67
N SER A 121 -4.45 -1.69 13.61
CA SER A 121 -5.55 -0.76 13.32
C SER A 121 -5.01 0.67 13.25
N VAL A 122 -5.41 1.42 12.21
CA VAL A 122 -5.07 2.83 12.01
C VAL A 122 -6.36 3.61 11.88
N SER A 123 -6.54 4.63 12.72
CA SER A 123 -7.68 5.55 12.59
C SER A 123 -7.50 6.41 11.34
N LEU A 124 -8.54 6.47 10.51
CA LEU A 124 -8.60 7.27 9.31
C LEU A 124 -9.04 8.69 9.70
N SER A 125 -8.28 9.70 9.32
CA SER A 125 -8.70 11.09 9.48
C SER A 125 -9.51 11.53 8.26
N VAL A 126 -10.65 12.16 8.52
CA VAL A 126 -11.76 12.41 7.59
C VAL A 126 -11.31 13.12 6.31
N CYS A 127 -11.15 12.35 5.23
CA CYS A 127 -11.30 12.75 3.83
C CYS A 127 -11.23 11.47 2.97
N LEU A 128 -12.34 10.73 2.90
CA LEU A 128 -12.43 9.53 2.07
C LEU A 128 -12.58 9.93 0.59
N PHE A 129 -11.47 9.91 -0.14
CA PHE A 129 -11.54 9.42 -1.52
C PHE A 129 -11.55 7.91 -1.42
N VAL A 130 -12.49 7.24 -2.08
CA VAL A 130 -12.51 5.78 -2.15
C VAL A 130 -12.18 5.41 -3.58
N CYS A 131 -10.96 4.90 -3.78
CA CYS A 131 -10.64 4.23 -5.03
C CYS A 131 -11.02 2.75 -4.89
N VAL A 132 -11.99 2.28 -5.68
CA VAL A 132 -12.32 0.85 -5.81
C VAL A 132 -11.70 0.35 -7.10
N CYS A 133 -10.77 -0.60 -7.01
CA CYS A 133 -10.19 -1.23 -8.18
C CYS A 133 -11.05 -2.44 -8.57
N VAL A 134 -11.64 -2.36 -9.77
CA VAL A 134 -12.54 -3.38 -10.34
C VAL A 134 -11.73 -4.44 -11.12
N SER A 135 -10.48 -4.13 -11.49
CA SER A 135 -9.50 -5.10 -12.00
C SER A 135 -8.06 -4.57 -11.85
N LEU A 136 -7.05 -5.42 -12.09
CA LEU A 136 -5.62 -5.06 -12.15
C LEU A 136 -5.30 -3.88 -13.09
N SER A 137 -6.23 -3.49 -13.96
CA SER A 137 -6.06 -2.44 -14.97
C SER A 137 -7.09 -1.32 -14.88
N GLN A 138 -8.04 -1.36 -13.94
CA GLN A 138 -9.10 -0.37 -13.80
C GLN A 138 -9.32 -0.02 -12.33
N CYS A 139 -8.74 1.10 -11.92
CA CYS A 139 -9.06 1.75 -10.66
C CYS A 139 -9.98 2.93 -10.94
N PHE A 140 -11.21 2.86 -10.42
CA PHE A 140 -12.14 3.98 -10.46
C PHE A 140 -11.94 4.79 -9.19
N ALA A 141 -11.40 6.01 -9.35
CA ALA A 141 -11.38 7.00 -8.28
C ALA A 141 -12.77 7.63 -8.20
N PHE A 142 -13.54 7.28 -7.18
CA PHE A 142 -14.81 7.97 -6.93
C PHE A 142 -14.54 9.19 -6.05
N THR A 143 -14.87 10.37 -6.58
CA THR A 143 -14.96 11.60 -5.78
C THR A 143 -16.40 11.70 -5.31
N PHE A 144 -16.65 11.55 -4.02
CA PHE A 144 -17.95 11.86 -3.43
C PHE A 144 -17.79 13.18 -2.67
N THR A 145 -18.25 14.27 -3.27
CA THR A 145 -18.44 15.58 -2.62
C THR A 145 -19.70 15.60 -1.78
#